data_AF-A0A970FEZ2-F1
#
_entry.id   AF-A0A970FEZ2-F1
#
_cell.length_a   1.000
_cell.length_b   1.000
_cell.length_c   1.000
_cell.angle_alpha   90.00
_cell.angle_beta   90.00
_cell.angle_gamma   90.00
#
_symmetry.space_group_name_H-M   'P 1'
#
loop_
_entity.id
_entity.type
_entity.pdbx_description
1 polymer ?
#
loop_
_entity_poly.entity_id
_entity_poly.type
_entity_poly.pdbx_seq_one_letter_code
_entity_poly.pdbx_strand_id
1 'polypeptide(L)'
;ATSADGNDEKGQANVAVSSFQPVIPAFPLPPGFEAPQATLPATIAESGLNDAAAETVELASSAGHYLTLKKSVLENNLSHLGNSVVSGAYLKLPVFTASVSEAGVSAVFLFPLPVDDPAGHKAGLVMPVKVVSTSASQSKPFTFVDDPSKLADGKFGIVRSDRATFLRSDEVLSSGETYYLALAIRDGGPFDLNPAAARISDPSFVCVSTGTHRGGGGGCSTGAFEPVALLLVAPLFLLLKK
;
A
#
# COMPACT_ATOMS: atom_id res chain seq x y z
N ALA A 1 -33.30 41.71 -30.60
CA ALA A 1 -33.30 41.45 -29.15
C ALA A 1 -32.48 40.20 -28.91
N THR A 2 -31.33 40.40 -28.26
CA THR A 2 -30.38 39.40 -27.74
C THR A 2 -30.93 38.75 -26.46
N SER A 3 -30.67 37.45 -26.29
CA SER A 3 -30.35 36.67 -25.06
C SER A 3 -30.57 35.18 -25.42
N ALA A 4 -29.62 34.26 -25.49
CA ALA A 4 -28.59 33.82 -24.54
C ALA A 4 -29.17 33.34 -23.19
N ASP A 5 -29.21 32.02 -23.01
CA ASP A 5 -28.71 31.27 -21.84
C ASP A 5 -28.97 29.77 -22.09
N GLY A 6 -28.07 28.83 -21.82
CA GLY A 6 -26.92 28.88 -20.91
C GLY A 6 -26.87 27.52 -20.25
N ASN A 7 -25.93 26.70 -20.70
CA ASN A 7 -25.68 25.31 -20.32
C ASN A 7 -25.05 25.28 -18.92
N ASP A 8 -25.51 24.43 -17.99
CA ASP A 8 -24.82 24.13 -16.74
C ASP A 8 -24.84 22.62 -16.47
N GLU A 9 -24.12 21.87 -17.31
CA GLU A 9 -23.54 20.60 -16.90
C GLU A 9 -22.48 20.90 -15.85
N LYS A 10 -22.75 20.53 -14.60
CA LYS A 10 -21.74 20.54 -13.53
C LYS A 10 -20.61 19.58 -13.89
N GLY A 11 -19.60 20.12 -14.56
CA GLY A 11 -18.30 19.48 -14.70
C GLY A 11 -17.74 19.19 -13.31
N GLN A 12 -17.58 17.92 -13.01
CA GLN A 12 -16.65 17.49 -11.97
C GLN A 12 -15.27 18.01 -12.40
N ALA A 13 -14.82 19.07 -11.75
CA ALA A 13 -13.44 19.51 -11.84
C ALA A 13 -12.59 18.46 -11.12
N ASN A 14 -12.21 17.41 -11.85
CA ASN A 14 -11.15 16.50 -11.44
C ASN A 14 -9.89 17.33 -11.28
N VAL A 15 -9.45 17.54 -10.04
CA VAL A 15 -8.12 18.07 -9.78
C VAL A 15 -7.15 16.98 -10.22
N ALA A 16 -6.71 17.05 -11.46
CA ALA A 16 -5.74 16.13 -12.01
C ALA A 16 -4.48 16.22 -11.14
N VAL A 17 -4.22 15.18 -10.34
CA VAL A 17 -2.89 14.94 -9.79
C VAL A 17 -2.00 14.74 -11.00
N SER A 18 -1.33 15.81 -11.43
CA SER A 18 -0.72 15.92 -12.75
C SER A 18 0.49 15.01 -12.95
N SER A 19 0.87 14.24 -11.92
CA SER A 19 1.86 13.20 -12.05
C SER A 19 1.80 12.23 -10.86
N PHE A 20 1.71 10.92 -11.12
CA PHE A 20 1.96 9.87 -10.12
C PHE A 20 3.46 9.70 -9.81
N GLN A 21 4.26 10.74 -10.01
CA GLN A 21 5.70 10.66 -9.85
C GLN A 21 6.03 10.42 -8.37
N PRO A 22 6.82 9.38 -8.07
CA PRO A 22 7.30 9.15 -6.73
C PRO A 22 8.13 10.34 -6.23
N VAL A 23 8.00 10.66 -4.95
CA VAL A 23 8.77 11.72 -4.30
C VAL A 23 9.55 11.14 -3.11
N ILE A 24 10.56 11.89 -2.64
CA ILE A 24 11.36 11.49 -1.48
C ILE A 24 10.59 11.83 -0.18
N PRO A 25 10.49 10.90 0.79
CA PRO A 25 10.02 11.16 2.14
C PRO A 25 10.78 12.28 2.85
N ALA A 26 10.08 13.05 3.70
CA ALA A 26 10.66 14.10 4.53
C ALA A 26 10.68 13.74 6.04
N PHE A 27 10.36 12.49 6.39
CA PHE A 27 10.47 11.95 7.75
C PHE A 27 11.76 11.14 7.94
N PRO A 28 12.25 10.99 9.19
CA PRO A 28 13.36 10.09 9.49
C PRO A 28 12.97 8.64 9.17
N LEU A 29 13.81 7.95 8.41
CA LEU A 29 13.62 6.54 8.08
C LEU A 29 14.03 5.63 9.24
N PRO A 30 13.43 4.43 9.38
CA PRO A 30 13.95 3.43 10.30
C PRO A 30 15.43 3.09 10.01
N PRO A 31 16.18 2.59 11.02
CA PRO A 31 17.52 2.08 10.79
C PRO A 31 17.55 1.01 9.69
N GLY A 32 18.48 1.15 8.74
CA GLY A 32 18.64 0.22 7.61
C GLY A 32 17.65 0.43 6.46
N PHE A 33 16.85 1.51 6.49
CA PHE A 33 16.01 1.92 5.36
C PHE A 33 16.67 3.01 4.51
N GLU A 34 16.36 2.98 3.23
CA GLU A 34 16.71 4.01 2.24
C GLU A 34 15.45 4.69 1.67
N ALA A 35 15.64 5.85 1.05
CA ALA A 35 14.63 6.50 0.22
C ALA A 35 15.25 6.79 -1.16
N PRO A 36 15.44 5.77 -2.00
CA PRO A 36 15.97 5.97 -3.33
C PRO A 36 14.95 6.71 -4.20
N GLN A 37 15.45 7.44 -5.19
CA GLN A 37 14.59 8.04 -6.22
C GLN A 37 14.01 6.93 -7.09
N ALA A 38 12.71 6.67 -6.97
CA ALA A 38 12.01 5.76 -7.86
C ALA A 38 11.68 6.43 -9.20
N THR A 39 11.67 5.62 -10.25
CA THR A 39 11.30 6.02 -11.60
C THR A 39 10.11 5.19 -12.09
N LEU A 40 9.37 5.75 -13.05
CA LEU A 40 8.26 5.05 -13.70
C LEU A 40 8.79 4.45 -15.02
N PRO A 41 8.93 3.11 -15.13
CA PRO A 41 9.39 2.47 -16.36
C PRO A 41 8.37 2.66 -17.49
N ALA A 42 8.86 2.93 -18.70
CA ALA A 42 8.02 3.11 -19.89
C ALA A 42 7.73 1.80 -20.61
N THR A 43 8.48 0.74 -20.31
CA THR A 43 8.29 -0.60 -20.88
C THR A 43 8.36 -1.70 -19.82
N ILE A 44 7.74 -2.85 -20.11
CA ILE A 44 7.78 -4.03 -19.23
C ILE A 44 9.23 -4.46 -18.98
N ALA A 45 10.08 -4.43 -20.00
CA ALA A 45 11.50 -4.78 -19.86
C ALA A 45 12.25 -3.83 -18.91
N GLU A 46 12.00 -2.52 -18.99
CA GLU A 46 12.60 -1.53 -18.08
C GLU A 46 12.15 -1.69 -16.63
N SER A 47 10.95 -2.25 -16.41
CA SER A 47 10.41 -2.42 -15.06
C SER A 47 11.19 -3.41 -14.21
N GLY A 48 11.89 -4.36 -14.83
CA GLY A 48 12.58 -5.45 -14.13
C GLY A 48 11.65 -6.38 -13.34
N LEU A 49 10.34 -6.32 -13.55
CA LEU A 49 9.39 -7.26 -12.95
C LEU A 49 9.70 -8.69 -13.39
N ASN A 50 9.51 -9.65 -12.49
CA ASN A 50 9.51 -11.07 -12.84
C ASN A 50 8.34 -11.40 -13.80
N ASP A 51 8.42 -12.57 -14.45
CA ASP A 51 7.49 -12.98 -15.51
C ASP A 51 6.02 -12.95 -15.05
N ALA A 52 5.73 -13.48 -13.86
CA ALA A 52 4.36 -13.54 -13.33
C ALA A 52 3.77 -12.14 -13.09
N ALA A 53 4.57 -11.20 -12.58
CA ALA A 53 4.16 -9.83 -12.35
C ALA A 53 4.07 -9.04 -13.67
N ALA A 54 4.97 -9.28 -14.62
CA ALA A 54 4.96 -8.65 -15.94
C ALA A 54 3.67 -8.93 -16.73
N GLU A 55 3.07 -10.11 -16.54
CA GLU A 55 1.77 -10.44 -17.14
C GLU A 55 0.60 -9.60 -16.60
N THR A 56 0.77 -8.94 -15.46
CA THR A 56 -0.31 -8.19 -14.78
C THR A 56 -0.43 -6.74 -15.23
N VAL A 57 0.55 -6.22 -15.97
CA VAL A 57 0.68 -4.80 -16.27
C VAL A 57 0.52 -4.48 -17.75
N GLU A 58 0.13 -3.24 -18.05
CA GLU A 58 -0.01 -2.68 -19.38
C GLU A 58 0.48 -1.23 -19.39
N LEU A 59 0.80 -0.70 -20.57
CA LEU A 59 1.10 0.73 -20.70
C LEU A 59 -0.19 1.53 -20.45
N ALA A 60 -0.13 2.56 -19.61
CA ALA A 60 -1.28 3.41 -19.34
C ALA A 60 -1.74 4.12 -20.63
N SER A 61 -3.02 4.00 -20.97
CA SER A 61 -3.60 4.56 -22.21
C SER A 61 -3.72 6.09 -22.22
N SER A 62 -3.52 6.76 -21.07
CA SER A 62 -3.71 8.20 -20.87
C SER A 62 -2.39 8.90 -20.55
N ALA A 63 -1.96 9.83 -21.42
CA ALA A 63 -0.97 10.93 -21.29
C ALA A 63 0.39 10.72 -20.57
N GLY A 64 0.63 9.61 -19.88
CA GLY A 64 1.88 9.28 -19.20
C GLY A 64 2.39 7.95 -19.72
N HIS A 65 3.63 7.93 -20.21
CA HIS A 65 4.32 6.72 -20.61
C HIS A 65 4.80 5.97 -19.36
N TYR A 66 3.89 5.31 -18.66
CA TYR A 66 4.20 4.46 -17.51
C TYR A 66 3.35 3.19 -17.53
N LEU A 67 3.84 2.14 -16.86
CA LEU A 67 3.09 0.90 -16.69
C LEU A 67 2.09 1.01 -15.52
N THR A 68 0.93 0.38 -15.68
CA THR A 68 -0.08 0.22 -14.63
C THR A 68 -0.71 -1.15 -14.72
N LEU A 69 -1.50 -1.55 -13.72
CA LEU A 69 -2.20 -2.84 -13.73
C LEU A 69 -3.21 -2.91 -14.89
N LYS A 70 -3.29 -4.08 -15.54
CA LYS A 70 -4.36 -4.41 -16.48
C LYS A 70 -5.71 -4.27 -15.80
N LYS A 71 -6.69 -3.71 -16.51
CA LYS A 71 -8.07 -3.59 -16.00
C LYS A 71 -8.63 -4.94 -15.51
N SER A 72 -8.47 -6.01 -16.29
CA SER A 72 -8.96 -7.35 -15.93
C SER A 72 -8.33 -7.92 -14.67
N VAL A 73 -7.03 -7.64 -14.43
CA VAL A 73 -6.33 -8.10 -13.22
C VAL A 73 -6.81 -7.34 -11.98
N LEU A 74 -7.02 -6.03 -12.11
CA LEU A 74 -7.61 -5.22 -11.04
C LEU A 74 -9.02 -5.71 -10.69
N GLU A 75 -9.88 -5.91 -11.70
CA GLU A 75 -11.25 -6.39 -11.49
C GLU A 75 -11.29 -7.79 -10.85
N ASN A 76 -10.38 -8.69 -11.24
CA ASN A 76 -10.23 -10.00 -10.60
C ASN A 76 -9.87 -9.88 -9.11
N ASN A 77 -8.93 -9.00 -8.79
CA ASN A 77 -8.52 -8.74 -7.39
C ASN A 77 -9.65 -8.12 -6.56
N LEU A 78 -10.34 -7.11 -7.08
CA LEU A 78 -11.48 -6.50 -6.40
C LEU A 78 -12.63 -7.51 -6.19
N SER A 79 -12.89 -8.36 -7.18
CA SER A 79 -13.89 -9.43 -7.09
C SER A 79 -13.52 -10.47 -6.03
N HIS A 80 -12.22 -10.81 -5.91
CA HIS A 80 -11.72 -11.72 -4.88
C HIS A 80 -11.85 -11.13 -3.47
N LEU A 81 -11.63 -9.81 -3.31
CA LEU A 81 -11.85 -9.10 -2.04
C LEU A 81 -13.35 -8.98 -1.69
N GLY A 82 -14.22 -8.99 -2.70
CA GLY A 82 -15.67 -9.04 -2.57
C GLY A 82 -16.22 -7.89 -1.74
N ASN A 83 -17.14 -8.19 -0.81
CA ASN A 83 -17.79 -7.20 0.05
C ASN A 83 -16.87 -6.57 1.11
N SER A 84 -15.59 -6.93 1.13
CA SER A 84 -14.62 -6.39 2.08
C SER A 84 -14.05 -5.04 1.65
N VAL A 85 -14.34 -4.61 0.41
CA VAL A 85 -13.92 -3.32 -0.15
C VAL A 85 -15.12 -2.48 -0.58
N VAL A 86 -14.96 -1.17 -0.48
CA VAL A 86 -15.96 -0.20 -0.93
C VAL A 86 -15.98 -0.19 -2.46
N SER A 87 -17.14 -0.45 -3.04
CA SER A 87 -17.30 -0.46 -4.50
C SER A 87 -16.96 0.90 -5.10
N GLY A 88 -16.15 0.89 -6.16
CA GLY A 88 -15.73 2.10 -6.86
C GLY A 88 -14.62 2.92 -6.17
N ALA A 89 -14.27 2.62 -4.92
CA ALA A 89 -13.21 3.34 -4.20
C ALA A 89 -11.85 2.64 -4.38
N TYR A 90 -11.26 2.77 -5.57
CA TYR A 90 -9.96 2.20 -5.88
C TYR A 90 -9.16 3.04 -6.87
N LEU A 91 -7.84 2.89 -6.82
CA LEU A 91 -6.88 3.61 -7.64
C LEU A 91 -5.75 2.66 -8.04
N LYS A 92 -5.37 2.64 -9.32
CA LYS A 92 -4.15 1.96 -9.75
C LYS A 92 -2.94 2.83 -9.41
N LEU A 93 -1.91 2.24 -8.80
CA LEU A 93 -0.61 2.90 -8.72
C LEU A 93 0.17 2.64 -10.02
N PRO A 94 1.06 3.56 -10.42
CA PRO A 94 2.02 3.22 -11.47
C PRO A 94 2.96 2.13 -10.94
N VAL A 95 3.42 1.26 -11.84
CA VAL A 95 4.61 0.46 -11.56
C VAL A 95 5.77 1.41 -11.40
N PHE A 96 6.64 1.14 -10.44
CA PHE A 96 7.89 1.87 -10.27
C PHE A 96 9.06 0.89 -10.23
N THR A 97 10.25 1.43 -10.42
CA THR A 97 11.51 0.74 -10.16
C THR A 97 12.48 1.65 -9.45
N ALA A 98 13.33 1.09 -8.59
CA ALA A 98 14.38 1.83 -7.90
C ALA A 98 15.59 0.94 -7.61
N SER A 99 16.75 1.61 -7.45
CA SER A 99 17.99 0.97 -7.00
C SER A 99 18.23 1.28 -5.53
N VAL A 100 18.53 0.27 -4.72
CA VAL A 100 19.05 0.44 -3.35
C VAL A 100 20.55 0.19 -3.32
N SER A 101 21.22 0.55 -2.23
CA SER A 101 22.69 0.43 -2.15
C SER A 101 23.21 -1.00 -2.24
N GLU A 102 22.50 -1.97 -1.67
CA GLU A 102 22.88 -3.38 -1.67
C GLU A 102 21.67 -4.31 -1.52
N ALA A 103 21.90 -5.60 -1.77
CA ALA A 103 20.84 -6.60 -1.74
C ALA A 103 20.26 -6.77 -0.33
N GLY A 104 18.93 -6.90 -0.23
CA GLY A 104 18.24 -7.10 1.04
C GLY A 104 17.99 -5.83 1.86
N VAL A 105 18.37 -4.64 1.35
CA VAL A 105 18.04 -3.33 1.95
C VAL A 105 16.55 -3.03 1.79
N SER A 106 15.97 -2.38 2.80
CA SER A 106 14.60 -1.89 2.73
C SER A 106 14.55 -0.44 2.24
N ALA A 107 13.54 -0.10 1.47
CA ALA A 107 13.31 1.23 0.95
C ALA A 107 11.90 1.71 1.27
N VAL A 108 11.73 3.03 1.38
CA VAL A 108 10.44 3.69 1.45
C VAL A 108 10.19 4.48 0.18
N PHE A 109 9.03 4.25 -0.44
CA PHE A 109 8.58 4.93 -1.65
C PHE A 109 7.35 5.77 -1.35
N LEU A 110 7.39 7.06 -1.72
CA LEU A 110 6.30 7.98 -1.47
C LEU A 110 5.56 8.31 -2.76
N PHE A 111 4.27 7.97 -2.83
CA PHE A 111 3.40 8.25 -3.97
C PHE A 111 2.35 9.28 -3.62
N PRO A 112 2.06 10.26 -4.49
CA PRO A 112 0.86 11.07 -4.35
C PRO A 112 -0.37 10.16 -4.22
N LEU A 113 -1.23 10.43 -3.25
CA LEU A 113 -2.51 9.73 -3.07
C LEU A 113 -3.64 10.68 -3.49
N PRO A 114 -4.16 10.58 -4.73
CA PRO A 114 -5.40 11.23 -5.12
C PRO A 114 -6.50 10.86 -4.13
N VAL A 115 -7.13 11.86 -3.52
CA VAL A 115 -8.12 11.65 -2.45
C VAL A 115 -9.56 11.64 -2.91
N ASP A 116 -9.85 11.84 -4.19
CA ASP A 116 -11.25 11.89 -4.65
C ASP A 116 -12.03 10.61 -4.30
N ASP A 117 -11.39 9.44 -4.42
CA ASP A 117 -11.99 8.14 -4.06
C ASP A 117 -11.88 7.77 -2.56
N PRO A 118 -10.72 7.91 -1.88
CA PRO A 118 -10.60 7.55 -0.47
C PRO A 118 -11.06 8.66 0.51
N ALA A 119 -11.41 9.87 0.04
CA ALA A 119 -11.93 10.93 0.90
C ALA A 119 -13.17 10.47 1.67
N GLY A 120 -13.33 11.02 2.88
CA GLY A 120 -14.40 10.63 3.79
C GLY A 120 -14.17 9.32 4.55
N HIS A 121 -13.13 8.56 4.19
CA HIS A 121 -12.74 7.34 4.89
C HIS A 121 -11.57 7.58 5.84
N LYS A 122 -11.49 6.74 6.88
CA LYS A 122 -10.37 6.73 7.81
C LYS A 122 -9.10 6.24 7.12
N ALA A 123 -7.96 6.82 7.46
CA ALA A 123 -6.65 6.44 6.93
C ALA A 123 -6.36 4.93 7.10
N GLY A 124 -6.75 4.35 8.25
CA GLY A 124 -6.59 2.92 8.52
C GLY A 124 -7.49 1.99 7.70
N LEU A 125 -8.44 2.52 6.92
CA LEU A 125 -9.26 1.75 5.98
C LEU A 125 -8.73 1.77 4.56
N VAL A 126 -7.80 2.67 4.23
CA VAL A 126 -7.07 2.60 2.96
C VAL A 126 -6.24 1.33 2.96
N MET A 127 -6.20 0.62 1.84
CA MET A 127 -5.52 -0.65 1.73
C MET A 127 -4.81 -0.74 0.38
N PRO A 128 -3.49 -0.45 0.33
CA PRO A 128 -2.65 -0.83 -0.78
C PRO A 128 -2.57 -2.35 -0.86
N VAL A 129 -2.63 -2.88 -2.07
CA VAL A 129 -2.55 -4.31 -2.37
C VAL A 129 -1.55 -4.52 -3.48
N LYS A 130 -0.50 -5.29 -3.16
CA LYS A 130 0.45 -5.81 -4.12
C LYS A 130 -0.19 -6.89 -4.96
N VAL A 131 0.01 -6.81 -6.28
CA VAL A 131 -0.43 -7.83 -7.23
C VAL A 131 0.77 -8.68 -7.63
N VAL A 132 0.77 -9.94 -7.24
CA VAL A 132 1.93 -10.84 -7.45
C VAL A 132 1.88 -11.52 -8.82
N SER A 133 0.68 -11.85 -9.29
CA SER A 133 0.43 -12.53 -10.56
C SER A 133 -1.00 -12.25 -11.02
N THR A 134 -1.43 -12.90 -12.11
CA THR A 134 -2.82 -12.88 -12.57
C THR A 134 -3.79 -13.57 -11.60
N SER A 135 -3.27 -14.36 -10.64
CA SER A 135 -4.07 -15.01 -9.58
C SER A 135 -4.30 -14.07 -8.39
N ALA A 136 -5.54 -13.63 -8.21
CA ALA A 136 -5.92 -12.72 -7.12
C ALA A 136 -5.66 -13.29 -5.71
N SER A 137 -5.64 -14.61 -5.53
CA SER A 137 -5.37 -15.25 -4.24
C SER A 137 -3.91 -15.13 -3.79
N GLN A 138 -3.00 -14.74 -4.69
CA GLN A 138 -1.59 -14.51 -4.38
C GLN A 138 -1.28 -13.07 -3.99
N SER A 139 -2.22 -12.15 -4.19
CA SER A 139 -2.07 -10.74 -3.86
C SER A 139 -1.86 -10.53 -2.36
N LYS A 140 -1.13 -9.47 -2.01
CA LYS A 140 -0.69 -9.21 -0.64
C LYS A 140 -1.11 -7.81 -0.21
N PRO A 141 -2.05 -7.65 0.73
CA PRO A 141 -2.34 -6.34 1.30
C PRO A 141 -1.15 -5.86 2.13
N PHE A 142 -0.83 -4.58 2.03
CA PHE A 142 0.08 -3.93 2.95
C PHE A 142 -0.61 -3.69 4.30
N THR A 143 0.15 -3.62 5.39
CA THR A 143 -0.40 -3.30 6.72
C THR A 143 -0.17 -1.85 7.10
N PHE A 144 -1.21 -1.16 7.56
CA PHE A 144 -1.13 0.24 7.97
C PHE A 144 -0.26 0.44 9.21
N VAL A 145 0.53 1.50 9.23
CA VAL A 145 1.24 2.05 10.39
C VAL A 145 1.09 3.56 10.45
N ASP A 146 1.06 4.10 11.66
CA ASP A 146 0.89 5.53 11.97
C ASP A 146 2.17 6.21 12.46
N ASP A 147 3.30 5.51 12.40
CA ASP A 147 4.59 6.00 12.88
C ASP A 147 5.71 5.49 11.97
N PRO A 148 6.67 6.35 11.56
CA PRO A 148 7.74 5.95 10.68
C PRO A 148 8.60 4.82 11.27
N SER A 149 8.81 4.75 12.58
CA SER A 149 9.61 3.69 13.23
C SER A 149 8.97 2.29 13.14
N LYS A 150 7.68 2.21 12.82
CA LYS A 150 6.94 0.95 12.62
C LYS A 150 6.99 0.47 11.17
N LEU A 151 7.59 1.24 10.25
CA LEU A 151 7.78 0.79 8.87
C LEU A 151 8.69 -0.45 8.84
N ALA A 152 8.23 -1.45 8.11
CA ALA A 152 8.89 -2.72 7.85
C ALA A 152 8.43 -3.19 6.45
N ASP A 153 9.06 -4.23 5.91
CA ASP A 153 8.61 -4.82 4.64
C ASP A 153 7.11 -5.15 4.66
N GLY A 154 6.37 -4.70 3.64
CA GLY A 154 4.92 -4.88 3.55
C GLY A 154 4.10 -3.98 4.47
N LYS A 155 4.71 -2.95 5.07
CA LYS A 155 3.99 -1.91 5.81
C LYS A 155 3.78 -0.69 4.93
N PHE A 156 2.74 0.07 5.25
CA PHE A 156 2.51 1.36 4.63
C PHE A 156 2.03 2.38 5.65
N GLY A 157 2.24 3.65 5.35
CA GLY A 157 1.63 4.77 6.06
C GLY A 157 1.02 5.76 5.08
N ILE A 158 0.21 6.67 5.62
CA ILE A 158 -0.25 7.85 4.88
C ILE A 158 0.32 9.07 5.57
N VAL A 159 0.97 9.94 4.80
CA VAL A 159 1.53 11.19 5.30
C VAL A 159 0.82 12.39 4.69
N ARG A 160 0.85 13.51 5.42
CA ARG A 160 0.31 14.79 4.98
C ARG A 160 1.15 15.41 3.85
N SER A 161 0.70 16.56 3.37
CA SER A 161 1.34 17.33 2.30
C SER A 161 2.80 17.72 2.59
N ASP A 162 3.20 17.78 3.86
CA ASP A 162 4.58 18.01 4.29
C ASP A 162 5.52 16.82 4.02
N ARG A 163 4.98 15.66 3.62
CA ARG A 163 5.70 14.40 3.39
C ARG A 163 6.41 13.84 4.63
N ALA A 164 6.03 14.31 5.82
CA ALA A 164 6.68 13.98 7.09
C ALA A 164 5.68 13.48 8.15
N THR A 165 4.51 14.11 8.24
CA THR A 165 3.55 13.84 9.32
C THR A 165 2.62 12.69 8.95
N PHE A 166 2.74 11.57 9.67
CA PHE A 166 1.86 10.41 9.52
C PHE A 166 0.46 10.70 10.05
N LEU A 167 -0.55 10.20 9.36
CA LEU A 167 -1.92 10.12 9.86
C LEU A 167 -2.06 8.96 10.83
N ARG A 168 -2.87 9.14 11.88
CA ARG A 168 -3.38 8.04 12.70
C ARG A 168 -4.45 7.25 11.95
N SER A 169 -4.65 6.01 12.38
CA SER A 169 -5.60 5.09 11.74
C SER A 169 -7.06 5.58 11.76
N ASP A 170 -7.43 6.43 12.72
CA ASP A 170 -8.78 6.98 12.90
C ASP A 170 -9.00 8.35 12.26
N GLU A 171 -7.93 9.01 11.77
CA GLU A 171 -8.03 10.28 11.06
C GLU A 171 -8.69 10.09 9.69
N VAL A 172 -9.60 11.01 9.33
CA VAL A 172 -10.35 10.96 8.07
C VAL A 172 -9.63 11.74 6.98
N LEU A 173 -9.51 11.13 5.80
CA LEU A 173 -8.97 11.78 4.61
C LEU A 173 -9.96 12.86 4.14
N SER A 174 -9.48 14.09 4.02
CA SER A 174 -10.30 15.24 3.64
C SER A 174 -10.17 15.50 2.14
N SER A 175 -11.29 15.76 1.46
CA SER A 175 -11.27 16.19 0.07
C SER A 175 -10.55 17.54 -0.06
N GLY A 176 -9.80 17.74 -1.15
CA GLY A 176 -9.01 18.95 -1.41
C GLY A 176 -7.65 19.00 -0.71
N GLU A 177 -7.39 18.10 0.24
CA GLU A 177 -6.08 17.97 0.87
C GLU A 177 -5.15 17.06 0.06
N THR A 178 -3.85 17.32 0.14
CA THR A 178 -2.83 16.47 -0.49
C THR A 178 -2.26 15.50 0.53
N TYR A 179 -2.27 14.22 0.19
CA TYR A 179 -1.65 13.17 0.98
C TYR A 179 -0.70 12.35 0.13
N TYR A 180 0.18 11.62 0.80
CA TYR A 180 1.05 10.67 0.14
C TYR A 180 1.00 9.31 0.82
N LEU A 181 1.09 8.27 0.01
CA LEU A 181 1.22 6.89 0.42
C LEU A 181 2.69 6.52 0.55
N ALA A 182 3.12 6.10 1.74
CA ALA A 182 4.46 5.58 2.00
C ALA A 182 4.43 4.05 1.96
N LEU A 183 5.09 3.43 0.98
CA LEU A 183 5.23 1.97 0.88
C LEU A 183 6.63 1.57 1.34
N ALA A 184 6.72 0.68 2.34
CA ALA A 184 7.98 0.10 2.79
C ALA A 184 8.17 -1.29 2.19
N ILE A 185 9.25 -1.46 1.42
CA ILE A 185 9.54 -2.70 0.68
C ILE A 185 11.01 -3.06 0.85
N ARG A 186 11.28 -4.34 1.14
CA ARG A 186 12.62 -4.90 1.19
C ARG A 186 13.00 -5.53 -0.14
N ASP A 187 14.20 -5.21 -0.64
CA ASP A 187 14.82 -5.88 -1.80
C ASP A 187 14.91 -7.39 -1.57
N GLY A 188 14.40 -8.17 -2.53
CA GLY A 188 14.27 -9.62 -2.41
C GLY A 188 13.25 -10.11 -1.36
N GLY A 189 12.46 -9.20 -0.78
CA GLY A 189 11.38 -9.51 0.14
C GLY A 189 10.08 -9.93 -0.56
N PRO A 190 9.07 -10.43 0.17
CA PRO A 190 7.76 -10.79 -0.39
C PRO A 190 7.01 -9.64 -1.06
N PHE A 191 7.39 -8.39 -0.79
CA PHE A 191 6.82 -7.20 -1.44
C PHE A 191 7.66 -6.65 -2.59
N ASP A 192 8.73 -7.34 -3.00
CA ASP A 192 9.52 -7.02 -4.18
C ASP A 192 9.27 -8.05 -5.29
N LEU A 193 8.96 -7.59 -6.51
CA LEU A 193 8.79 -8.48 -7.68
C LEU A 193 9.93 -8.35 -8.68
N ASN A 194 10.99 -7.62 -8.35
CA ASN A 194 12.21 -7.64 -9.12
C ASN A 194 13.13 -8.76 -8.62
N PRO A 195 13.55 -9.70 -9.47
CA PRO A 195 14.45 -10.77 -9.05
C PRO A 195 15.93 -10.33 -9.00
N ALA A 196 16.26 -9.15 -9.54
CA ALA A 196 17.63 -8.64 -9.54
C ALA A 196 18.00 -8.07 -8.17
N ALA A 197 19.19 -8.43 -7.68
CA ALA A 197 19.71 -7.90 -6.43
C ALA A 197 19.81 -6.36 -6.45
N ALA A 198 19.49 -5.73 -5.31
CA ALA A 198 19.54 -4.29 -5.11
C ALA A 198 18.65 -3.49 -6.08
N ARG A 199 17.52 -4.08 -6.48
CA ARG A 199 16.49 -3.49 -7.33
C ARG A 199 15.13 -3.84 -6.79
N ILE A 200 14.28 -2.82 -6.60
CA ILE A 200 12.90 -3.01 -6.15
C ILE A 200 11.96 -2.57 -7.26
N SER A 201 10.99 -3.42 -7.59
CA SER A 201 9.88 -3.07 -8.49
C SER A 201 8.57 -3.68 -8.01
N ASP A 202 7.48 -2.91 -8.05
CA ASP A 202 6.18 -3.35 -7.54
C ASP A 202 4.99 -2.79 -8.33
N PRO A 203 4.07 -3.66 -8.80
CA PRO A 203 2.74 -3.29 -9.26
C PRO A 203 1.72 -3.41 -8.11
N SER A 204 1.10 -2.29 -7.77
CA SER A 204 0.12 -2.20 -6.70
C SER A 204 -1.13 -1.40 -7.10
N PHE A 205 -2.22 -1.60 -6.38
CA PHE A 205 -3.37 -0.70 -6.39
C PHE A 205 -3.73 -0.34 -4.96
N VAL A 206 -4.51 0.71 -4.79
CA VAL A 206 -5.11 1.13 -3.53
C VAL A 206 -6.60 0.91 -3.61
N CYS A 207 -7.21 0.39 -2.56
CA CYS A 207 -8.66 0.40 -2.38
C CYS A 207 -9.02 0.81 -0.95
N VAL A 208 -10.32 0.96 -0.68
CA VAL A 208 -10.83 1.23 0.66
C VAL A 208 -11.55 0.00 1.20
N SER A 209 -11.19 -0.44 2.41
CA SER A 209 -11.87 -1.52 3.11
C SER A 209 -13.19 -1.05 3.75
N THR A 210 -14.17 -1.95 3.79
CA THR A 210 -15.41 -1.77 4.57
C THR A 210 -15.20 -1.97 6.09
N GLY A 211 -13.99 -2.30 6.53
CA GLY A 211 -13.66 -2.59 7.94
C GLY A 211 -14.04 -4.00 8.40
N THR A 212 -14.50 -4.86 7.49
CA THR A 212 -14.98 -6.22 7.78
C THR A 212 -13.92 -7.32 7.65
N HIS A 213 -12.65 -6.99 7.36
CA HIS A 213 -11.60 -7.98 7.22
C HIS A 213 -11.30 -8.72 8.54
N ARG A 214 -11.51 -10.05 8.50
CA ARG A 214 -10.90 -11.03 9.40
C ARG A 214 -9.47 -11.32 8.94
N GLY A 215 -8.46 -10.78 9.62
CA GLY A 215 -7.09 -11.29 9.51
C GLY A 215 -6.00 -10.23 9.71
N GLY A 216 -5.23 -10.35 10.80
CA GLY A 216 -3.82 -9.91 10.80
C GLY A 216 -3.34 -8.86 11.81
N GLY A 217 -3.75 -8.95 13.09
CA GLY A 217 -2.88 -8.72 14.26
C GLY A 217 -2.28 -7.34 14.56
N GLY A 218 -2.56 -6.83 15.78
CA GLY A 218 -1.69 -5.84 16.43
C GLY A 218 -2.38 -4.88 17.40
N GLY A 219 -3.01 -5.39 18.46
CA GLY A 219 -3.64 -4.54 19.48
C GLY A 219 -3.87 -5.27 20.80
N CYS A 220 -2.79 -5.75 21.43
CA CYS A 220 -2.86 -6.02 22.87
C CYS A 220 -2.88 -4.67 23.59
N SER A 221 -4.07 -4.26 24.04
CA SER A 221 -4.17 -3.23 25.07
C SER A 221 -3.52 -3.77 26.35
N THR A 222 -2.31 -3.30 26.67
CA THR A 222 -1.73 -3.43 28.00
C THR A 222 -2.61 -2.64 28.98
N GLY A 223 -3.37 -3.33 29.82
CA GLY A 223 -4.15 -2.63 30.85
C GLY A 223 -5.27 -3.43 31.51
N ALA A 224 -4.95 -4.57 32.12
CA ALA A 224 -5.66 -5.05 33.31
C ALA A 224 -4.82 -6.14 33.99
N PHE A 225 -4.22 -5.79 35.12
CA PHE A 225 -3.77 -6.75 36.11
C PHE A 225 -4.99 -7.52 36.63
N GLU A 226 -5.00 -8.84 36.54
CA GLU A 226 -5.49 -9.72 37.61
C GLU A 226 -4.71 -11.05 37.59
N PRO A 227 -4.21 -11.54 38.74
CA PRO A 227 -3.42 -12.77 38.81
C PRO A 227 -4.35 -13.97 39.02
N VAL A 228 -4.49 -14.83 38.03
CA VAL A 228 -5.21 -16.11 38.22
C VAL A 228 -4.26 -17.29 38.03
N ALA A 229 -3.77 -17.74 39.19
CA ALA A 229 -3.44 -19.11 39.58
C ALA A 229 -3.01 -20.10 38.47
N LEU A 230 -1.70 -20.29 38.32
CA LEU A 230 -1.17 -21.54 37.76
C LEU A 230 -1.28 -22.64 38.83
N LEU A 231 -2.31 -23.46 38.70
CA LEU A 231 -2.52 -24.65 39.52
C LEU A 231 -1.42 -25.67 39.21
N LEU A 232 -0.60 -25.96 40.22
CA LEU A 232 0.37 -27.06 40.27
C LEU A 232 -0.32 -28.40 39.99
N VAL A 233 0.01 -29.04 38.87
CA VAL A 233 -0.23 -30.48 38.66
C VAL A 233 1.12 -31.16 38.55
N ALA A 234 1.59 -31.71 39.66
CA ALA A 234 2.70 -32.65 39.68
C ALA A 234 2.19 -34.04 39.28
N PRO A 235 2.81 -34.76 38.33
CA PRO A 235 2.63 -36.19 38.22
C PRO A 235 3.55 -36.88 39.22
N LEU A 236 2.92 -37.48 40.23
CA LEU A 236 3.48 -38.44 41.16
C LEU A 236 3.90 -39.71 40.40
N PHE A 237 5.08 -39.72 39.80
CA PHE A 237 5.73 -40.96 39.39
C PHE A 237 6.52 -41.53 40.57
N LEU A 238 5.87 -42.49 41.22
CA LEU A 238 6.41 -43.68 41.89
C LEU A 238 7.93 -43.87 41.68
N LEU A 239 8.73 -43.84 42.74
CA LEU A 239 9.04 -45.03 43.55
C LEU A 239 9.31 -46.28 42.69
N LEU A 240 10.58 -46.52 42.37
CA LEU A 240 11.21 -47.84 42.29
C LEU A 240 12.69 -47.68 41.89
N LYS A 241 13.57 -47.56 42.89
CA LYS A 241 14.92 -48.17 42.90
C LYS A 241 15.41 -48.27 44.34
N LYS A 242 15.17 -49.43 44.95
CA LYS A 242 16.11 -50.09 45.82
C LYS A 242 15.92 -51.59 45.70
#